data_AF-A0A369K0T6-F1
#
_entry.id   AF-A0A369K0T6-F1
#
_cell.length_a   1.000
_cell.length_b   1.000
_cell.length_c   1.000
_cell.angle_alpha   90.00
_cell.angle_beta   90.00
_cell.angle_gamma   90.00
#
_symmetry.space_group_name_H-M   'P 1'
#
loop_
_entity.id
_entity.type
_entity.pdbx_description
1 polymer ?
#
loop_
_entity_poly.entity_id
_entity_poly.type
_entity_poly.pdbx_seq_one_letter_code
_entity_poly.pdbx_strand_id
1 'polypeptide(L)'
;MLASSFATPRNGSRQTKFQSPLSEADSWTRREIYHRVDSSAPHPDSIFEGISPDCSLVRILSPDTIVKVIPSIQPAMHSEARTLQFVWSHTSIPVPKIRQYIVRKQQNGRITGYILMEHIKGTRLDRIWSSLSPLQQFLVAWILRGYVLQLRKASAAYARRHVPGPMGDTPKKCHGCYSIFGIYAPLGPFQSSKELIAGLNKRHRFGPGRQLEDSPEPMVLTHGDICARNVILGNDGKVWLVDWGMSGFYPQWCESIAMMAAADGDRAPMSWWKSIPLICSGAAWKEKALLDPLFPPQVKIPFQYLLAHGAA
;
A
#
# COMPACT_ATOMS: atom_id res chain seq x y z
N MET A 1 -4.01 12.11 -24.92
CA MET A 1 -2.71 11.38 -24.91
C MET A 1 -2.79 10.08 -24.09
N LEU A 2 -3.66 9.13 -24.47
CA LEU A 2 -3.67 7.76 -23.90
C LEU A 2 -3.99 6.69 -24.98
N ALA A 3 -3.84 7.04 -26.25
CA ALA A 3 -4.30 6.22 -27.38
C ALA A 3 -3.18 5.51 -28.16
N SER A 4 -1.90 5.59 -27.76
CA SER A 4 -0.79 5.04 -28.56
C SER A 4 -0.14 3.77 -28.01
N SER A 5 -0.65 3.14 -26.95
CA SER A 5 0.09 2.07 -26.26
C SER A 5 -0.54 0.67 -26.29
N PHE A 6 -1.46 0.39 -27.23
CA PHE A 6 -2.02 -0.94 -27.40
C PHE A 6 -1.34 -1.69 -28.57
N ALA A 7 -0.09 -2.11 -28.35
CA ALA A 7 0.54 -3.15 -29.16
C ALA A 7 0.52 -4.48 -28.39
N THR A 8 -0.07 -5.50 -29.00
CA THR A 8 -0.13 -6.88 -28.50
C THR A 8 1.27 -7.45 -28.21
N PRO A 9 1.49 -8.18 -27.09
CA PRO A 9 2.78 -8.81 -26.84
C PRO A 9 2.92 -10.09 -27.69
N ARG A 10 3.91 -10.11 -28.58
CA ARG A 10 4.45 -11.35 -29.16
C ARG A 10 5.31 -12.06 -28.11
N ASN A 11 5.11 -13.37 -27.99
CA ASN A 11 5.95 -14.29 -27.22
C ASN A 11 7.44 -14.07 -27.54
N GLY A 12 8.21 -13.78 -26.50
CA GLY A 12 9.66 -13.65 -26.57
C GLY A 12 10.21 -13.34 -25.19
N SER A 13 10.96 -14.29 -24.62
CA SER A 13 11.77 -14.14 -23.42
C SER A 13 12.56 -12.83 -23.45
N ARG A 14 12.25 -11.90 -22.54
CA ARG A 14 13.11 -10.73 -22.26
C ARG A 14 13.26 -10.55 -20.76
N GLN A 15 14.46 -10.79 -20.26
CA GLN A 15 15.05 -9.98 -19.20
C GLN A 15 16.28 -9.25 -19.76
N THR A 16 16.06 -8.40 -20.77
CA THR A 16 16.79 -7.14 -20.84
C THR A 16 16.17 -6.25 -19.76
N LYS A 17 16.72 -6.28 -18.54
CA LYS A 17 16.39 -5.31 -17.50
C LYS A 17 16.77 -3.93 -18.06
N PHE A 18 15.80 -3.07 -18.34
CA PHE A 18 16.07 -1.64 -18.41
C PHE A 18 16.60 -1.25 -17.03
N GLN A 19 17.92 -1.12 -16.89
CA GLN A 19 18.51 -0.55 -15.70
C GLN A 19 18.05 0.91 -15.67
N SER A 20 17.29 1.29 -14.64
CA SER A 20 17.15 2.72 -14.32
C SER A 20 18.55 3.32 -14.27
N PRO A 21 18.76 4.52 -14.85
CA PRO A 21 20.08 5.14 -14.87
C PRO A 21 20.67 5.18 -13.45
N LEU A 22 21.97 4.88 -13.35
CA LEU A 22 22.72 4.98 -12.10
C LEU A 22 22.52 6.40 -11.55
N SER A 23 22.03 6.50 -10.31
CA SER A 23 21.90 7.78 -9.64
C SER A 23 23.15 8.05 -8.81
N GLU A 24 23.56 9.31 -8.75
CA GLU A 24 24.59 9.74 -7.80
C GLU A 24 24.22 9.37 -6.36
N ALA A 25 22.92 9.35 -6.05
CA ALA A 25 22.41 9.01 -4.73
C ALA A 25 22.72 7.58 -4.29
N ASP A 26 22.96 6.67 -5.25
CA ASP A 26 23.34 5.29 -4.94
C ASP A 26 24.74 5.24 -4.30
N SER A 27 25.58 6.25 -4.52
CA SER A 27 26.96 6.36 -4.03
C SER A 27 27.16 7.27 -2.80
N TRP A 28 26.11 7.98 -2.36
CA TRP A 28 26.23 8.93 -1.25
C TRP A 28 26.60 8.24 0.07
N THR A 29 27.48 8.89 0.82
CA THR A 29 27.83 8.46 2.18
C THR A 29 26.70 8.78 3.15
N ARG A 30 26.65 8.10 4.30
CA ARG A 30 25.67 8.40 5.37
C ARG A 30 25.71 9.87 5.81
N ARG A 31 26.92 10.45 5.91
CA ARG A 31 27.11 11.86 6.31
C ARG A 31 26.47 12.81 5.30
N GLU A 32 26.69 12.55 4.01
CA GLU A 32 26.08 13.32 2.92
C GLU A 32 24.56 13.21 2.96
N ILE A 33 24.02 12.00 3.14
CA ILE A 33 22.58 11.79 3.21
C ILE A 33 21.97 12.56 4.39
N TYR A 34 22.57 12.51 5.58
CA TYR A 34 22.08 13.26 6.74
C TYR A 34 22.09 14.77 6.48
N HIS A 35 23.17 15.29 5.91
CA HIS A 35 23.25 16.71 5.55
C HIS A 35 22.15 17.12 4.56
N ARG A 36 21.91 16.32 3.52
CA ARG A 36 20.83 16.57 2.55
C ARG A 36 19.45 16.47 3.18
N VAL A 37 19.21 15.48 4.02
CA VAL A 37 17.92 15.36 4.75
C VAL A 37 17.66 16.62 5.56
N ASP A 38 18.66 17.05 6.34
CA ASP A 38 18.55 18.20 7.26
C ASP A 38 18.37 19.54 6.51
N SER A 39 18.87 19.65 5.27
CA SER A 39 18.77 20.86 4.42
C SER A 39 17.65 20.82 3.36
N SER A 40 17.03 19.67 3.14
CA SER A 40 16.02 19.47 2.09
C SER A 40 14.64 19.97 2.48
N ALA A 41 13.91 20.52 1.51
CA ALA A 41 12.51 20.87 1.68
C ALA A 41 11.62 19.62 1.76
N PRO A 42 10.51 19.68 2.52
CA PRO A 42 9.40 18.73 2.41
C PRO A 42 8.96 18.51 0.96
N HIS A 43 8.57 17.29 0.63
CA HIS A 43 7.91 17.04 -0.65
C HIS A 43 6.55 17.76 -0.66
N PRO A 44 6.20 18.52 -1.71
CA PRO A 44 4.99 19.35 -1.71
C PRO A 44 3.71 18.52 -1.52
N ASP A 45 3.72 17.29 -2.03
CA ASP A 45 2.59 16.37 -1.93
C ASP A 45 2.50 15.61 -0.59
N SER A 46 3.46 15.80 0.33
CA SER A 46 3.41 15.18 1.66
C SER A 46 3.17 16.18 2.80
N ILE A 47 2.90 17.44 2.45
CA ILE A 47 2.45 18.46 3.41
C ILE A 47 0.92 18.34 3.54
N PHE A 48 0.45 17.95 4.71
CA PHE A 48 -0.97 17.98 5.04
C PHE A 48 -1.32 19.35 5.61
N GLU A 49 -2.35 20.01 5.08
CA GLU A 49 -2.85 21.28 5.63
C GLU A 49 -3.18 21.13 7.13
N GLY A 50 -2.64 22.03 7.96
CA GLY A 50 -2.83 22.01 9.42
C GLY A 50 -1.80 21.22 10.22
N ILE A 51 -0.86 20.52 9.56
CA ILE A 51 0.34 19.96 10.18
C ILE A 51 1.53 20.85 9.81
N SER A 52 2.44 21.12 10.76
CA SER A 52 3.65 21.91 10.47
C SER A 52 4.36 21.37 9.22
N PRO A 53 4.75 22.21 8.24
CA PRO A 53 5.46 21.77 7.04
C PRO A 53 6.70 20.92 7.35
N ASP A 54 7.34 21.18 8.50
CA ASP A 54 8.52 20.47 8.98
C ASP A 54 8.25 19.02 9.44
N CYS A 55 6.99 18.66 9.67
CA CYS A 55 6.58 17.32 10.08
C CYS A 55 6.37 16.36 8.89
N SER A 56 6.56 16.82 7.65
CA SER A 56 6.55 15.94 6.48
C SER A 56 7.64 14.86 6.62
N LEU A 57 7.21 13.61 6.57
CA LEU A 57 8.10 12.45 6.57
C LEU A 57 8.77 12.20 5.22
N VAL A 58 8.40 12.93 4.16
CA VAL A 58 9.00 12.77 2.83
C VAL A 58 9.68 14.06 2.40
N ARG A 59 10.93 13.96 1.92
CA ARG A 59 11.74 15.09 1.45
C ARG A 59 12.43 14.77 0.12
N ILE A 60 12.67 15.80 -0.69
CA ILE A 60 13.36 15.68 -1.98
C ILE A 60 14.85 15.93 -1.76
N LEU A 61 15.70 14.93 -2.00
CA LEU A 61 17.16 15.04 -1.82
C LEU A 61 17.92 15.42 -3.10
N SER A 62 17.33 15.08 -4.26
CA SER A 62 17.80 15.42 -5.61
C SER A 62 16.62 15.30 -6.60
N PRO A 63 16.78 15.68 -7.87
CA PRO A 63 15.72 15.54 -8.87
C PRO A 63 15.13 14.12 -8.97
N ASP A 64 15.93 13.09 -8.77
CA ASP A 64 15.58 11.68 -8.96
C ASP A 64 15.52 10.85 -7.65
N THR A 65 15.70 11.51 -6.49
CA THR A 65 15.74 10.82 -5.18
C THR A 65 14.92 11.57 -4.13
N ILE A 66 14.05 10.83 -3.47
CA ILE A 66 13.38 11.25 -2.24
C ILE A 66 13.88 10.40 -1.06
N VAL A 67 13.62 10.90 0.14
CA VAL A 67 13.77 10.15 1.38
C VAL A 67 12.45 10.11 2.12
N LYS A 68 12.10 8.93 2.63
CA LYS A 68 11.08 8.77 3.67
C LYS A 68 11.77 8.60 5.01
N VAL A 69 11.52 9.53 5.91
CA VAL A 69 12.00 9.57 7.30
C VAL A 69 11.03 8.76 8.15
N ILE A 70 11.55 7.77 8.85
CA ILE A 70 10.76 6.86 9.67
C ILE A 70 11.18 7.04 11.13
N PRO A 71 10.33 7.61 11.98
CA PRO A 71 10.59 7.67 13.41
C PRO A 71 10.49 6.26 13.98
N SER A 72 11.62 5.62 14.27
CA SER A 72 11.68 4.27 14.82
C SER A 72 12.15 4.28 16.28
N ILE A 73 11.85 3.20 16.99
CA ILE A 73 12.41 2.89 18.30
C ILE A 73 13.39 1.71 18.17
N GLN A 74 13.49 1.07 16.99
CA GLN A 74 14.33 -0.10 16.76
C GLN A 74 15.17 0.01 15.46
N PRO A 75 16.43 -0.48 15.45
CA PRO A 75 17.36 -0.35 14.33
C PRO A 75 17.13 -1.33 13.14
N ALA A 76 16.06 -2.13 13.15
CA ALA A 76 15.81 -3.12 12.10
C ALA A 76 15.42 -2.47 10.76
N MET A 77 15.68 -3.17 9.64
CA MET A 77 15.16 -2.79 8.32
C MET A 77 13.64 -2.72 8.35
N HIS A 78 13.08 -1.58 7.91
CA HIS A 78 11.64 -1.34 7.94
C HIS A 78 10.91 -2.30 7.00
N SER A 79 9.71 -2.74 7.39
CA SER A 79 8.87 -3.64 6.58
C SER A 79 8.63 -3.09 5.18
N GLU A 80 8.40 -1.79 5.08
CA GLU A 80 8.24 -1.07 3.81
C GLU A 80 9.40 -1.30 2.83
N ALA A 81 10.65 -1.20 3.31
CA ALA A 81 11.83 -1.39 2.46
C ALA A 81 11.89 -2.84 1.92
N ARG A 82 11.59 -3.81 2.78
CA ARG A 82 11.54 -5.22 2.39
C ARG A 82 10.42 -5.50 1.39
N THR A 83 9.24 -4.95 1.62
CA THR A 83 8.10 -5.10 0.71
C THR A 83 8.41 -4.51 -0.66
N LEU A 84 8.93 -3.29 -0.73
CA LEU A 84 9.33 -2.66 -2.00
C LEU A 84 10.33 -3.53 -2.78
N GLN A 85 11.38 -4.04 -2.10
CA GLN A 85 12.35 -4.92 -2.73
C GLN A 85 11.73 -6.23 -3.22
N PHE A 86 10.82 -6.83 -2.44
CA PHE A 86 10.10 -8.04 -2.82
C PHE A 86 9.20 -7.81 -4.04
N VAL A 87 8.40 -6.75 -4.03
CA VAL A 87 7.48 -6.41 -5.14
C VAL A 87 8.27 -6.13 -6.41
N TRP A 88 9.36 -5.36 -6.30
CA TRP A 88 10.25 -5.06 -7.44
C TRP A 88 10.87 -6.32 -8.07
N SER A 89 11.19 -7.35 -7.26
CA SER A 89 11.83 -8.58 -7.73
C SER A 89 10.86 -9.65 -8.23
N HIS A 90 9.60 -9.62 -7.79
CA HIS A 90 8.63 -10.71 -8.05
C HIS A 90 7.42 -10.28 -8.89
N THR A 91 7.31 -9.01 -9.28
CA THR A 91 6.17 -8.48 -10.05
C THR A 91 6.63 -7.53 -11.15
N SER A 92 5.69 -7.11 -12.00
CA SER A 92 5.90 -6.02 -12.96
C SER A 92 5.26 -4.71 -12.47
N ILE A 93 4.90 -4.61 -11.19
CA ILE A 93 4.26 -3.42 -10.62
C ILE A 93 5.31 -2.30 -10.60
N PRO A 94 5.02 -1.11 -11.17
CA PRO A 94 5.89 0.05 -11.03
C PRO A 94 5.85 0.54 -9.57
N VAL A 95 6.94 0.28 -8.84
CA VAL A 95 7.18 0.73 -7.47
C VAL A 95 8.50 1.47 -7.38
N PRO A 96 8.64 2.47 -6.49
CA PRO A 96 9.90 3.21 -6.33
C PRO A 96 11.06 2.27 -6.02
N LYS A 97 12.13 2.36 -6.82
CA LYS A 97 13.35 1.58 -6.54
C LYS A 97 13.99 2.09 -5.25
N ILE A 98 14.31 1.18 -4.33
CA ILE A 98 15.13 1.52 -3.16
C ILE A 98 16.56 1.74 -3.62
N ARG A 99 17.12 2.87 -3.18
CA ARG A 99 18.52 3.22 -3.36
C ARG A 99 19.33 2.80 -2.15
N GLN A 100 18.94 3.28 -0.97
CA GLN A 100 19.61 2.99 0.28
C GLN A 100 18.61 2.94 1.46
N TYR A 101 18.96 2.16 2.48
CA TYR A 101 18.31 2.21 3.79
C TYR A 101 19.37 2.50 4.85
N ILE A 102 19.21 3.59 5.61
CA ILE A 102 20.16 3.98 6.65
C ILE A 102 19.43 4.32 7.95
N VAL A 103 20.15 4.25 9.07
CA VAL A 103 19.62 4.57 10.40
C VAL A 103 20.54 5.57 11.11
N ARG A 104 19.95 6.63 11.69
CA ARG A 104 20.64 7.64 12.49
C ARG A 104 20.19 7.53 13.93
N LYS A 105 21.14 7.40 14.85
CA LYS A 105 20.89 7.61 16.28
C LYS A 105 20.89 9.12 16.54
N GLN A 106 19.77 9.63 17.02
CA GLN A 106 19.58 11.02 17.40
C GLN A 106 20.23 11.29 18.76
N GLN A 107 20.50 12.56 19.06
CA GLN A 107 21.10 12.98 20.34
C GLN A 107 20.26 12.57 21.55
N ASN A 108 18.93 12.59 21.42
CA ASN A 108 17.98 12.13 22.43
C ASN A 108 17.88 10.59 22.55
N GLY A 109 18.79 9.84 21.92
CA GLY A 109 18.84 8.38 21.95
C GLY A 109 17.85 7.68 21.01
N ARG A 110 16.92 8.40 20.35
CA ARG A 110 15.96 7.83 19.41
C ARG A 110 16.65 7.39 18.11
N ILE A 111 16.08 6.41 17.42
CA ILE A 111 16.63 5.88 16.16
C ILE A 111 15.72 6.26 15.00
N THR A 112 16.22 7.04 14.05
CA THR A 112 15.46 7.40 12.86
C THR A 112 15.93 6.56 11.68
N GLY A 113 15.01 5.87 11.01
CA GLY A 113 15.27 5.20 9.73
C GLY A 113 15.06 6.14 8.56
N TYR A 114 15.80 5.94 7.47
CA TYR A 114 15.68 6.69 6.23
C TYR A 114 15.64 5.69 5.07
N ILE A 115 14.53 5.67 4.34
CA ILE A 115 14.40 4.93 3.09
C ILE A 115 14.63 5.92 1.95
N LEU A 116 15.76 5.80 1.27
CA LEU A 116 16.05 6.56 0.06
C LEU A 116 15.53 5.76 -1.13
N MET A 117 14.72 6.41 -1.95
CA MET A 117 14.08 5.77 -3.08
C MET A 117 13.95 6.72 -4.26
N GLU A 118 13.69 6.13 -5.43
CA GLU A 118 13.44 6.85 -6.66
C GLU A 118 12.31 7.87 -6.52
N HIS A 119 12.57 9.09 -6.98
CA HIS A 119 11.56 10.15 -7.06
C HIS A 119 10.72 9.96 -8.33
N ILE A 120 9.52 9.42 -8.18
CA ILE A 120 8.60 9.22 -9.29
C ILE A 120 8.02 10.57 -9.75
N LYS A 121 8.31 10.95 -11.00
CA LYS A 121 7.75 12.15 -11.63
C LYS A 121 6.38 11.85 -12.21
N GLY A 122 5.38 12.62 -11.80
CA GLY A 122 4.02 12.44 -12.28
C GLY A 122 3.04 13.27 -11.47
N THR A 123 1.76 12.96 -11.64
CA THR A 123 0.69 13.57 -10.86
C THR A 123 -0.01 12.51 -10.05
N ARG A 124 -0.21 12.76 -8.75
CA ARG A 124 -1.01 11.88 -7.90
C ARG A 124 -2.43 11.77 -8.43
N LEU A 125 -2.99 10.58 -8.37
CA LEU A 125 -4.26 10.26 -8.96
C LEU A 125 -5.41 11.00 -8.25
N ASP A 126 -5.32 11.24 -6.94
CA ASP A 126 -6.33 12.01 -6.18
C ASP A 126 -6.58 13.42 -6.76
N ARG A 127 -5.54 14.06 -7.30
CA ARG A 127 -5.63 15.41 -7.88
C ARG A 127 -6.32 15.46 -9.24
N ILE A 128 -6.26 14.37 -9.99
CA ILE A 128 -6.74 14.31 -11.39
C ILE A 128 -7.89 13.32 -11.60
N TRP A 129 -8.23 12.49 -10.61
CA TRP A 129 -9.20 11.42 -10.78
C TRP A 129 -10.54 11.93 -11.31
N SER A 130 -11.04 13.03 -10.75
CA SER A 130 -12.31 13.64 -11.15
C SER A 130 -12.28 14.27 -12.54
N SER A 131 -11.10 14.59 -13.09
CA SER A 131 -10.96 15.12 -14.46
C SER A 131 -10.72 14.02 -15.50
N LEU A 132 -10.43 12.79 -15.08
CA LEU A 132 -10.33 11.63 -15.98
C LEU A 132 -11.71 11.26 -16.53
N SER A 133 -11.75 10.92 -17.83
CA SER A 133 -12.92 10.31 -18.44
C SER A 133 -13.27 8.96 -17.80
N PRO A 134 -14.53 8.50 -17.91
CA PRO A 134 -14.93 7.20 -17.39
C PRO A 134 -14.07 6.04 -17.90
N LEU A 135 -13.66 6.08 -19.17
CA LEU A 135 -12.76 5.07 -19.75
C LEU A 135 -11.36 5.10 -19.09
N GLN A 136 -10.80 6.29 -18.85
CA GLN A 136 -9.50 6.42 -18.17
C GLN A 136 -9.57 5.93 -16.73
N GLN A 137 -10.63 6.27 -15.99
CA GLN A 137 -10.87 5.77 -14.63
C GLN A 137 -10.95 4.24 -14.62
N PHE A 138 -11.71 3.66 -15.57
CA PHE A 138 -11.81 2.21 -15.73
C PHE A 138 -10.46 1.56 -16.04
N LEU A 139 -9.67 2.12 -16.96
CA LEU A 139 -8.35 1.58 -17.32
C LEU A 139 -7.39 1.60 -16.13
N VAL A 140 -7.38 2.67 -15.34
CA VAL A 140 -6.57 2.74 -14.11
C VAL A 140 -7.03 1.69 -13.10
N ALA A 141 -8.34 1.54 -12.87
CA ALA A 141 -8.88 0.51 -12.00
C ALA A 141 -8.53 -0.91 -12.49
N TRP A 142 -8.54 -1.14 -13.80
CA TRP A 142 -8.13 -2.41 -14.42
C TRP A 142 -6.64 -2.71 -14.21
N ILE A 143 -5.78 -1.70 -14.33
CA ILE A 143 -4.35 -1.82 -14.05
C ILE A 143 -4.11 -2.16 -12.57
N LEU A 144 -4.77 -1.43 -11.66
CA LEU A 144 -4.68 -1.70 -10.22
C LEU A 144 -5.20 -3.11 -9.87
N ARG A 145 -6.24 -3.59 -10.56
CA ARG A 145 -6.69 -4.98 -10.46
C ARG A 145 -5.57 -5.96 -10.83
N GLY A 146 -4.87 -5.68 -11.94
CA GLY A 146 -3.69 -6.44 -12.35
C GLY A 146 -2.61 -6.46 -11.26
N TYR A 147 -2.39 -5.35 -10.56
CA TYR A 147 -1.42 -5.27 -9.46
C TYR A 147 -1.84 -6.11 -8.27
N VAL A 148 -3.10 -6.04 -7.84
CA VAL A 148 -3.62 -6.89 -6.74
C VAL A 148 -3.43 -8.37 -7.07
N LEU A 149 -3.77 -8.81 -8.29
CA LEU A 149 -3.53 -10.20 -8.70
C LEU A 149 -2.04 -10.59 -8.69
N GLN A 150 -1.16 -9.69 -9.15
CA GLN A 150 0.27 -9.93 -9.13
C GLN A 150 0.80 -10.08 -7.69
N LEU A 151 0.34 -9.26 -6.75
CA LEU A 151 0.72 -9.39 -5.34
C LEU A 151 0.27 -10.74 -4.76
N ARG A 152 -0.98 -11.14 -5.03
CA ARG A 152 -1.51 -12.45 -4.62
C ARG A 152 -0.65 -13.60 -5.16
N LYS A 153 -0.30 -13.56 -6.44
CA LYS A 153 0.55 -14.57 -7.08
C LYS A 153 1.96 -14.57 -6.49
N ALA A 154 2.61 -13.41 -6.40
CA ALA A 154 3.97 -13.26 -5.90
C ALA A 154 4.11 -13.72 -4.46
N SER A 155 3.04 -13.63 -3.66
CA SER A 155 3.02 -14.07 -2.25
C SER A 155 3.49 -15.50 -2.04
N ALA A 156 3.31 -16.39 -3.03
CA ALA A 156 3.81 -17.76 -2.97
C ALA A 156 5.34 -17.87 -2.87
N ALA A 157 6.09 -16.86 -3.32
CA ALA A 157 7.54 -16.81 -3.22
C ALA A 157 8.05 -16.41 -1.82
N TYR A 158 7.17 -15.92 -0.94
CA TYR A 158 7.56 -15.54 0.42
C TYR A 158 7.34 -16.69 1.40
N ALA A 159 8.44 -17.27 1.90
CA ALA A 159 8.41 -18.44 2.78
C ALA A 159 7.53 -18.25 4.02
N ARG A 160 7.47 -17.03 4.57
CA ARG A 160 6.67 -16.74 5.77
C ARG A 160 5.26 -16.22 5.47
N ARG A 161 4.71 -16.38 4.26
CA ARG A 161 3.36 -15.87 3.91
C ARG A 161 2.24 -16.35 4.85
N HIS A 162 2.41 -17.49 5.51
CA HIS A 162 1.50 -18.04 6.53
C HIS A 162 1.52 -17.32 7.90
N VAL A 163 2.50 -16.44 8.15
CA VAL A 163 2.60 -15.63 9.38
C VAL A 163 2.03 -14.26 9.06
N PRO A 164 0.96 -13.83 9.75
CA PRO A 164 0.30 -12.57 9.44
C PRO A 164 1.15 -11.39 9.87
N GLY A 165 0.98 -10.29 9.15
CA GLY A 165 1.61 -9.02 9.47
C GLY A 165 2.70 -8.57 8.48
N PRO A 166 3.43 -7.50 8.84
CA PRO A 166 4.42 -6.89 7.97
C PRO A 166 5.60 -7.83 7.66
N MET A 167 6.19 -7.65 6.48
CA MET A 167 7.38 -8.42 6.07
C MET A 167 8.54 -8.21 7.05
N GLY A 168 9.21 -9.31 7.43
CA GLY A 168 10.32 -9.30 8.37
C GLY A 168 10.97 -10.67 8.51
N ASP A 169 11.84 -10.81 9.50
CA ASP A 169 12.49 -12.10 9.81
C ASP A 169 11.75 -12.82 10.95
N THR A 170 11.18 -12.06 11.89
CA THR A 170 10.36 -12.55 13.00
C THR A 170 8.89 -12.12 12.86
N PRO A 171 7.94 -12.82 13.50
CA PRO A 171 6.54 -12.38 13.56
C PRO A 171 6.43 -10.95 14.11
N LYS A 172 5.62 -10.11 13.48
CA LYS A 172 5.46 -8.70 13.83
C LYS A 172 4.00 -8.41 14.17
N LYS A 173 3.78 -7.35 14.95
CA LYS A 173 2.42 -6.88 15.21
C LYS A 173 1.79 -6.40 13.91
N CYS A 174 0.55 -6.80 13.68
CA CYS A 174 -0.27 -6.36 12.57
C CYS A 174 -0.67 -4.90 12.79
N HIS A 175 -0.38 -4.06 11.80
CA HIS A 175 -0.77 -2.66 11.71
C HIS A 175 -1.27 -2.39 10.28
N GLY A 176 -1.97 -1.28 10.06
CA GLY A 176 -2.61 -1.01 8.78
C GLY A 176 -3.94 -0.29 8.95
N CYS A 177 -4.90 -0.63 8.09
CA CYS A 177 -6.28 -0.15 8.15
C CYS A 177 -6.82 -0.17 9.60
N TYR A 178 -7.18 1.02 10.10
CA TYR A 178 -7.66 1.20 11.46
C TYR A 178 -8.96 0.41 11.73
N SER A 179 -9.81 0.23 10.72
CA SER A 179 -11.04 -0.55 10.85
C SER A 179 -10.77 -2.02 11.10
N ILE A 180 -9.61 -2.54 10.68
CA ILE A 180 -9.20 -3.93 10.92
C ILE A 180 -8.39 -4.02 12.22
N PHE A 181 -7.31 -3.23 12.33
CA PHE A 181 -6.29 -3.41 13.37
C PHE A 181 -6.36 -2.39 14.52
N GLY A 182 -7.18 -1.35 14.40
CA GLY A 182 -7.30 -0.24 15.35
C GLY A 182 -6.17 0.79 15.27
N ILE A 183 -6.44 2.00 15.80
CA ILE A 183 -5.56 3.18 15.66
C ILE A 183 -4.33 3.11 16.58
N TYR A 184 -4.50 2.70 17.84
CA TYR A 184 -3.45 2.85 18.87
C TYR A 184 -2.91 1.53 19.44
N ALA A 185 -3.41 0.39 18.97
CA ALA A 185 -3.01 -0.90 19.52
C ALA A 185 -2.86 -1.94 18.41
N PRO A 186 -1.67 -2.03 17.77
CA PRO A 186 -1.35 -3.10 16.83
C PRO A 186 -1.65 -4.49 17.42
N LEU A 187 -2.19 -5.41 16.61
CA LEU A 187 -2.55 -6.76 17.08
C LEU A 187 -1.40 -7.74 16.94
N GLY A 188 -1.41 -8.78 17.77
CA GLY A 188 -0.40 -9.84 17.72
C GLY A 188 0.91 -9.45 18.43
N PRO A 189 2.07 -10.00 18.00
CA PRO A 189 2.26 -10.83 16.80
C PRO A 189 1.46 -12.14 16.87
N PHE A 190 1.11 -12.68 15.72
CA PHE A 190 0.45 -13.99 15.60
C PHE A 190 1.32 -14.94 14.78
N GLN A 191 1.08 -16.23 14.92
CA GLN A 191 1.80 -17.29 14.20
C GLN A 191 1.02 -17.88 13.03
N SER A 192 -0.28 -17.62 12.95
CA SER A 192 -1.16 -18.23 11.94
C SER A 192 -2.38 -17.36 11.61
N SER A 193 -3.04 -17.67 10.48
CA SER A 193 -4.32 -17.06 10.09
C SER A 193 -5.39 -17.27 11.18
N LYS A 194 -5.50 -18.48 11.73
CA LYS A 194 -6.43 -18.80 12.81
C LYS A 194 -6.27 -17.88 14.03
N GLU A 195 -5.04 -17.63 14.46
CA GLU A 195 -4.76 -16.71 15.58
C GLU A 195 -5.12 -15.26 15.25
N LEU A 196 -4.82 -14.81 14.03
CA LEU A 196 -5.22 -13.50 13.54
C LEU A 196 -6.75 -13.33 13.61
N ILE A 197 -7.51 -14.28 13.04
CA ILE A 197 -8.97 -14.23 13.00
C ILE A 197 -9.56 -14.26 14.41
N ALA A 198 -9.06 -15.12 15.30
CA ALA A 198 -9.46 -15.14 16.71
C ALA A 198 -9.18 -13.79 17.40
N GLY A 199 -8.02 -13.18 17.13
CA GLY A 199 -7.64 -11.87 17.65
C GLY A 199 -8.56 -10.75 17.17
N LEU A 200 -8.94 -10.77 15.88
CA LEU A 200 -9.88 -9.81 15.30
C LEU A 200 -11.29 -9.98 15.89
N ASN A 201 -11.79 -11.21 15.99
CA ASN A 201 -13.08 -11.51 16.61
C ASN A 201 -13.15 -11.00 18.05
N LYS A 202 -12.09 -11.23 18.83
CA LYS A 202 -11.99 -10.73 20.22
C LYS A 202 -11.98 -9.20 20.27
N ARG A 203 -11.22 -8.55 19.38
CA ARG A 203 -11.10 -7.08 19.37
C ARG A 203 -12.41 -6.39 19.06
N HIS A 204 -13.06 -6.82 17.99
CA HIS A 204 -14.30 -6.20 17.50
C HIS A 204 -15.54 -6.67 18.26
N ARG A 205 -15.35 -7.53 19.28
CA ARG A 205 -16.41 -8.06 20.14
C ARG A 205 -17.55 -8.70 19.35
N PHE A 206 -17.20 -9.41 18.27
CA PHE A 206 -18.20 -10.08 17.45
C PHE A 206 -18.90 -11.19 18.26
N GLY A 207 -20.23 -11.07 18.40
CA GLY A 207 -21.06 -12.06 19.05
C GLY A 207 -21.18 -13.36 18.24
N PRO A 208 -21.71 -14.44 18.85
CA PRO A 208 -22.01 -15.68 18.15
C PRO A 208 -22.86 -15.42 16.89
N GLY A 209 -22.42 -15.92 15.72
CA GLY A 209 -23.09 -15.68 14.43
C GLY A 209 -22.64 -14.43 13.64
N ARG A 210 -21.74 -13.60 14.19
CA ARG A 210 -21.09 -12.48 13.48
C ARG A 210 -19.56 -12.57 13.44
N GLN A 211 -19.02 -13.76 13.64
CA GLN A 211 -17.58 -13.97 13.70
C GLN A 211 -16.98 -14.09 12.29
N LEU A 212 -15.79 -13.53 12.12
CA LEU A 212 -14.94 -13.83 10.98
C LEU A 212 -14.53 -15.31 11.06
N GLU A 213 -14.63 -15.98 9.93
CA GLU A 213 -14.21 -17.37 9.77
C GLU A 213 -12.79 -17.39 9.21
N ASP A 214 -11.98 -18.34 9.68
CA ASP A 214 -10.69 -18.59 9.05
C ASP A 214 -10.90 -19.18 7.66
N SER A 215 -10.08 -18.75 6.71
CA SER A 215 -10.15 -19.24 5.34
C SER A 215 -9.06 -20.29 5.12
N PRO A 216 -9.34 -21.39 4.40
CA PRO A 216 -8.28 -22.31 3.98
C PRO A 216 -7.35 -21.68 2.93
N GLU A 217 -7.76 -20.57 2.32
CA GLU A 217 -6.94 -19.83 1.34
C GLU A 217 -5.70 -19.23 2.02
N PRO A 218 -4.51 -19.34 1.38
CA PRO A 218 -3.31 -18.75 1.94
C PRO A 218 -3.45 -17.22 2.00
N MET A 219 -2.88 -16.63 3.05
CA MET A 219 -2.70 -15.19 3.11
C MET A 219 -1.82 -14.69 1.98
N VAL A 220 -2.10 -13.46 1.58
CA VAL A 220 -1.46 -12.79 0.46
C VAL A 220 -0.86 -11.47 0.93
N LEU A 221 0.17 -11.02 0.24
CA LEU A 221 0.67 -9.67 0.36
C LEU A 221 -0.42 -8.70 -0.07
N THR A 222 -0.89 -7.90 0.87
CA THR A 222 -1.74 -6.73 0.61
C THR A 222 -0.89 -5.48 0.73
N HIS A 223 -1.20 -4.46 -0.07
CA HIS A 223 -0.65 -3.14 0.11
C HIS A 223 -1.20 -2.49 1.38
N GLY A 224 -2.50 -2.68 1.66
CA GLY A 224 -3.14 -2.22 2.89
C GLY A 224 -3.44 -0.71 2.92
N ASP A 225 -3.23 -0.01 1.80
CA ASP A 225 -3.54 1.41 1.65
C ASP A 225 -3.64 1.85 0.16
N ILE A 226 -4.26 1.02 -0.70
CA ILE A 226 -4.48 1.42 -2.10
C ILE A 226 -5.59 2.48 -2.15
N CYS A 227 -5.18 3.70 -2.44
CA CYS A 227 -6.04 4.89 -2.53
C CYS A 227 -5.47 5.84 -3.58
N ALA A 228 -6.28 6.78 -4.07
CA ALA A 228 -5.86 7.65 -5.16
C ALA A 228 -4.63 8.53 -4.80
N ARG A 229 -4.44 8.87 -3.51
CA ARG A 229 -3.25 9.61 -3.03
C ARG A 229 -1.94 8.81 -3.12
N ASN A 230 -2.02 7.47 -3.10
CA ASN A 230 -0.87 6.56 -3.18
C ASN A 230 -0.65 6.00 -4.59
N VAL A 231 -1.35 6.54 -5.59
CA VAL A 231 -1.17 6.19 -7.01
C VAL A 231 -0.67 7.42 -7.76
N ILE A 232 0.41 7.28 -8.52
CA ILE A 232 0.96 8.35 -9.34
C ILE A 232 0.83 7.97 -10.81
N LEU A 233 0.18 8.81 -11.61
CA LEU A 233 0.27 8.72 -13.06
C LEU A 233 1.62 9.33 -13.46
N GLY A 234 2.58 8.47 -13.76
CA GLY A 234 3.94 8.85 -14.10
C GLY A 234 4.02 9.56 -15.45
N ASN A 235 5.01 10.46 -15.61
CA ASN A 235 5.29 11.10 -16.89
C ASN A 235 5.71 10.08 -17.98
N ASP A 236 6.12 8.88 -17.56
CA ASP A 236 6.40 7.74 -18.44
C ASP A 236 5.15 6.95 -18.85
N GLY A 237 3.96 7.44 -18.49
CA GLY A 237 2.67 6.83 -18.81
C GLY A 237 2.31 5.61 -17.94
N LYS A 238 3.13 5.27 -16.93
CA LYS A 238 2.84 4.16 -16.02
C LYS A 238 1.99 4.61 -14.83
N VAL A 239 1.23 3.67 -14.28
CA VAL A 239 0.51 3.83 -13.01
C VAL A 239 1.41 3.30 -11.90
N TRP A 240 2.08 4.20 -11.18
CA TRP A 240 2.99 3.87 -10.09
C TRP A 240 2.25 3.72 -8.77
N LEU A 241 2.59 2.69 -7.99
CA LEU A 241 2.02 2.43 -6.67
C LEU A 241 3.08 2.70 -5.59
N VAL A 242 2.79 3.62 -4.68
CA VAL A 242 3.72 4.10 -3.65
C VAL A 242 3.15 3.93 -2.24
N ASP A 243 3.97 4.22 -1.23
CA ASP A 243 3.61 4.13 0.20
C ASP A 243 3.22 2.72 0.69
N TRP A 244 4.23 1.86 0.77
CA TRP A 244 4.08 0.46 1.19
C TRP A 244 4.19 0.29 2.71
N GLY A 245 4.05 1.38 3.48
CA GLY A 245 4.21 1.39 4.94
C GLY A 245 3.19 0.51 5.67
N MET A 246 2.02 0.30 5.08
CA MET A 246 0.91 -0.49 5.63
C MET A 246 0.83 -1.93 5.11
N SER A 247 1.82 -2.33 4.29
CA SER A 247 1.82 -3.63 3.65
C SER A 247 2.10 -4.79 4.60
N GLY A 248 1.53 -5.95 4.29
CA GLY A 248 1.70 -7.16 5.07
C GLY A 248 0.99 -8.36 4.45
N PHE A 249 1.18 -9.53 5.05
CA PHE A 249 0.50 -10.76 4.66
C PHE A 249 -0.79 -10.91 5.47
N TYR A 250 -1.91 -10.85 4.78
CA TYR A 250 -3.26 -10.90 5.38
C TYR A 250 -4.23 -11.65 4.46
N PRO A 251 -5.43 -12.02 4.95
CA PRO A 251 -6.49 -12.53 4.10
C PRO A 251 -6.83 -11.57 2.93
N GLN A 252 -7.23 -12.13 1.78
CA GLN A 252 -7.45 -11.36 0.55
C GLN A 252 -8.47 -10.22 0.72
N TRP A 253 -9.47 -10.41 1.60
CA TRP A 253 -10.50 -9.42 1.88
C TRP A 253 -9.97 -8.16 2.57
N CYS A 254 -8.82 -8.22 3.25
CA CYS A 254 -8.26 -7.08 3.97
C CYS A 254 -7.94 -5.91 3.03
N GLU A 255 -7.51 -6.18 1.79
CA GLU A 255 -7.25 -5.13 0.80
C GLU A 255 -8.52 -4.33 0.49
N SER A 256 -9.65 -5.03 0.26
CA SER A 256 -10.93 -4.35 -0.04
C SER A 256 -11.39 -3.46 1.11
N ILE A 257 -11.30 -3.96 2.35
CA ILE A 257 -11.69 -3.18 3.54
C ILE A 257 -10.76 -1.98 3.72
N ALA A 258 -9.44 -2.16 3.52
CA ALA A 258 -8.48 -1.07 3.58
C ALA A 258 -8.77 0.02 2.53
N MET A 259 -9.04 -0.37 1.28
CA MET A 259 -9.40 0.55 0.20
C MET A 259 -10.69 1.34 0.52
N MET A 260 -11.71 0.68 1.09
CA MET A 260 -12.95 1.35 1.48
C MET A 260 -12.74 2.33 2.63
N ALA A 261 -11.98 1.94 3.66
CA ALA A 261 -11.65 2.82 4.78
C ALA A 261 -10.84 4.05 4.32
N ALA A 262 -9.88 3.85 3.41
CA ALA A 262 -9.12 4.93 2.82
C ALA A 262 -10.00 5.86 1.97
N ALA A 263 -10.92 5.30 1.18
CA ALA A 263 -11.87 6.07 0.37
C ALA A 263 -12.82 6.92 1.23
N ASP A 264 -13.24 6.42 2.39
CA ASP A 264 -14.05 7.17 3.36
C ASP A 264 -13.24 8.31 3.99
N GLY A 265 -12.04 8.00 4.52
CA GLY A 265 -11.15 8.99 5.11
C GLY A 265 -10.75 10.13 4.16
N ASP A 266 -10.56 9.81 2.87
CA ASP A 266 -10.24 10.79 1.83
C ASP A 266 -11.46 11.54 1.28
N ARG A 267 -12.68 11.14 1.66
CA ARG A 267 -13.92 11.59 1.00
C ARG A 267 -13.87 11.41 -0.52
N ALA A 268 -13.39 10.24 -0.95
CA ALA A 268 -13.15 9.94 -2.34
C ALA A 268 -14.46 10.01 -3.17
N PRO A 269 -14.38 10.46 -4.44
CA PRO A 269 -15.55 10.55 -5.30
C PRO A 269 -16.18 9.19 -5.57
N MET A 270 -17.49 9.16 -5.83
CA MET A 270 -18.25 7.92 -6.00
C MET A 270 -17.73 7.03 -7.14
N SER A 271 -17.08 7.59 -8.17
CA SER A 271 -16.44 6.80 -9.23
C SER A 271 -15.26 5.96 -8.72
N TRP A 272 -14.51 6.44 -7.72
CA TRP A 272 -13.47 5.66 -7.05
C TRP A 272 -14.10 4.50 -6.26
N TRP A 273 -15.12 4.78 -5.46
CA TRP A 273 -15.88 3.76 -4.72
C TRP A 273 -16.39 2.63 -5.61
N LYS A 274 -16.99 2.97 -6.76
CA LYS A 274 -17.47 2.00 -7.76
C LYS A 274 -16.36 1.14 -8.37
N SER A 275 -15.10 1.60 -8.32
CA SER A 275 -13.95 0.88 -8.88
C SER A 275 -13.37 -0.16 -7.90
N ILE A 276 -13.59 -0.03 -6.59
CA ILE A 276 -13.00 -0.92 -5.58
C ILE A 276 -13.33 -2.41 -5.81
N PRO A 277 -14.59 -2.82 -6.09
CA PRO A 277 -14.91 -4.23 -6.34
C PRO A 277 -14.18 -4.80 -7.56
N LEU A 278 -13.97 -3.97 -8.60
CA LEU A 278 -13.20 -4.35 -9.77
C LEU A 278 -11.73 -4.56 -9.41
N ILE A 279 -11.12 -3.61 -8.70
CA ILE A 279 -9.70 -3.65 -8.31
C ILE A 279 -9.39 -4.88 -7.46
N CYS A 280 -10.25 -5.20 -6.49
CA CYS A 280 -10.02 -6.32 -5.59
C CYS A 280 -10.40 -7.70 -6.18
N SER A 281 -10.81 -7.77 -7.45
CA SER A 281 -11.17 -9.01 -8.16
C SER A 281 -12.35 -9.75 -7.52
N GLY A 282 -13.42 -9.00 -7.22
CA GLY A 282 -14.51 -9.48 -6.39
C GLY A 282 -14.51 -8.78 -5.04
N ALA A 283 -15.66 -8.72 -4.40
CA ALA A 283 -15.83 -7.96 -3.18
C ALA A 283 -16.04 -8.89 -1.99
N ALA A 284 -15.28 -8.61 -0.92
CA ALA A 284 -15.40 -9.25 0.38
C ALA A 284 -16.67 -8.78 1.13
N TRP A 285 -17.83 -8.82 0.49
CA TRP A 285 -19.07 -8.27 1.04
C TRP A 285 -19.54 -9.06 2.27
N LYS A 286 -19.24 -10.36 2.38
CA LYS A 286 -19.53 -11.17 3.57
C LYS A 286 -18.78 -10.61 4.79
N GLU A 287 -17.47 -10.43 4.67
CA GLU A 287 -16.62 -9.88 5.73
C GLU A 287 -16.92 -8.40 5.98
N LYS A 288 -17.24 -7.64 4.93
CA LYS A 288 -17.69 -6.26 5.07
C LYS A 288 -18.98 -6.19 5.87
N ALA A 289 -20.00 -7.01 5.59
CA ALA A 289 -21.25 -7.00 6.35
C ALA A 289 -21.05 -7.32 7.85
N LEU A 290 -20.02 -8.12 8.17
CA LEU A 290 -19.60 -8.37 9.57
C LEU A 290 -18.89 -7.17 10.18
N LEU A 291 -18.09 -6.45 9.39
CA LEU A 291 -17.37 -5.23 9.76
C LEU A 291 -18.22 -3.95 9.60
N ASP A 292 -19.44 -4.04 9.05
CA ASP A 292 -20.31 -2.92 8.64
C ASP A 292 -20.67 -1.96 9.78
N PRO A 293 -20.87 -2.43 11.05
CA PRO A 293 -21.04 -1.54 12.20
C PRO A 293 -19.84 -0.61 12.47
N LEU A 294 -18.71 -0.82 11.81
CA LEU A 294 -17.48 -0.02 11.93
C LEU A 294 -17.35 1.05 10.83
N PHE A 295 -18.24 1.09 9.84
CA PHE A 295 -18.31 2.16 8.84
C PHE A 295 -19.30 3.24 9.31
N PRO A 296 -19.00 4.54 9.13
CA PRO A 296 -19.94 5.58 9.50
C PRO A 296 -21.26 5.46 8.71
N PRO A 297 -22.42 5.79 9.32
CA PRO A 297 -23.76 5.59 8.75
C PRO A 297 -24.04 6.32 7.41
N GLN A 298 -23.09 7.14 6.95
CA GLN A 298 -23.17 7.92 5.72
C GLN A 298 -22.70 7.13 4.49
N VAL A 299 -22.04 5.98 4.68
CA VAL A 299 -21.64 5.07 3.60
C VAL A 299 -22.87 4.25 3.17
N LYS A 300 -23.85 4.91 2.52
CA LYS A 300 -24.93 4.19 1.83
C LYS A 300 -24.35 3.47 0.62
N ILE A 301 -24.12 2.18 0.79
CA ILE A 301 -23.82 1.27 -0.32
C ILE A 301 -25.00 1.33 -1.29
N PRO A 302 -24.80 1.56 -2.60
CA PRO A 302 -25.87 1.40 -3.56
C PRO A 302 -26.38 -0.05 -3.49
N PHE A 303 -27.67 -0.22 -3.19
CA PHE A 303 -28.32 -1.51 -2.93
C PHE A 303 -28.00 -2.59 -4.00
N GLN A 304 -27.76 -2.17 -5.23
CA GLN A 304 -27.35 -3.00 -6.37
C GLN A 304 -26.07 -3.82 -6.16
N TYR A 305 -25.25 -3.55 -5.14
CA TYR A 305 -24.02 -4.29 -4.85
C TYR A 305 -24.15 -5.29 -3.69
N LEU A 306 -25.29 -5.33 -2.98
CA LEU A 306 -25.58 -6.29 -1.91
C LEU A 306 -26.13 -7.62 -2.45
N LEU A 307 -26.56 -7.65 -3.71
CA LEU A 307 -27.11 -8.83 -4.35
C LEU A 307 -26.11 -9.40 -5.34
N ALA A 308 -25.24 -10.26 -4.85
CA ALA A 308 -24.56 -11.23 -5.71
C ALA A 308 -24.55 -12.60 -5.00
N HIS A 309 -25.47 -13.45 -5.47
CA HIS A 309 -25.57 -14.91 -5.32
C HIS A 309 -26.31 -15.43 -4.08
N GLY A 310 -27.61 -15.74 -4.29
CA GLY A 310 -28.38 -16.59 -3.38
C GLY A 310 -29.90 -16.44 -3.46
N ALA A 311 -30.49 -16.46 -4.66
CA ALA A 311 -31.93 -16.76 -4.84
C ALA A 311 -32.21 -17.14 -6.30
N ALA A 312 -32.02 -18.42 -6.61
CA ALA A 312 -32.82 -19.19 -7.55
C ALA A 312 -32.89 -20.61 -6.96
#